data_AF-A0A4R5M5H3-F1
#
_entry.id   AF-A0A4R5M5H3-F1
#
_cell.length_a   1.000
_cell.length_b   1.000
_cell.length_c   1.000
_cell.angle_alpha   90.00
_cell.angle_beta   90.00
_cell.angle_gamma   90.00
#
_symmetry.space_group_name_H-M   'P 1'
#
loop_
_entity.id
_entity.type
_entity.pdbx_description
1 polymer ?
#
loop_
_entity_poly.entity_id
_entity_poly.type
_entity_poly.pdbx_seq_one_letter_code
_entity_poly.pdbx_strand_id
1 'polypeptide(L)'
;MLLNKLKRPLKSLPSYGSQDSRTGSCLINIRQMASADVRYWNRHVQPLIKALYDEWPASVPVDWLHPAGIDLGAIRADVGWDWERIFLLAKCHNYLRPLSSAREQAHAWCLELSSTSGGIPIGLLTAVPAYGSPVQGDRSKMGFVWYLADAPAEFYVTMRLDPVAGVARALIDTAIQMRLDLDNDASVFLHADPKGGRKLIEFYGERCGMTRIRNPKRYISPCRRPMPGEYFYMDDQAGRRFCATHDDRRLVWES
;
A
#
# COMPACT_ATOMS: atom_id res chain seq x y z
N MET A 1 -13.26 12.79 -15.64
CA MET A 1 -13.23 11.35 -15.97
C MET A 1 -12.66 10.62 -14.77
N LEU A 2 -13.42 9.70 -14.15
CA LEU A 2 -12.90 8.90 -13.03
C LEU A 2 -11.95 7.84 -13.58
N LEU A 3 -10.81 7.65 -12.91
CA LEU A 3 -9.83 6.64 -13.30
C LEU A 3 -10.36 5.26 -12.87
N ASN A 4 -11.11 4.62 -13.76
CA ASN A 4 -11.76 3.34 -13.46
C ASN A 4 -10.83 2.14 -13.70
N LYS A 5 -9.69 2.34 -14.37
CA LYS A 5 -8.73 1.30 -14.73
C LYS A 5 -7.34 1.90 -14.93
N LEU A 6 -6.30 1.19 -14.50
CA LEU A 6 -4.90 1.54 -14.80
C LEU A 6 -4.53 1.16 -16.24
N LYS A 7 -3.65 1.93 -16.88
CA LYS A 7 -3.15 1.61 -18.23
C LYS A 7 -2.17 0.43 -18.21
N ARG A 8 -1.33 0.34 -17.17
CA ARG A 8 -0.28 -0.69 -17.04
C ARG A 8 -0.37 -1.47 -15.70
N PRO A 9 -1.50 -2.11 -15.37
CA PRO A 9 -1.63 -2.86 -14.12
C PRO A 9 -0.74 -4.10 -14.12
N LEU A 10 -0.26 -4.51 -12.94
CA LEU A 10 0.33 -5.84 -12.76
C LEU A 10 -0.72 -6.92 -13.02
N LYS A 11 -0.26 -8.03 -13.59
CA LYS A 11 -1.08 -9.19 -13.97
C LYS A 11 -0.74 -10.44 -13.20
N SER A 12 0.47 -10.53 -12.67
CA SER A 12 0.90 -11.66 -11.86
C SER A 12 1.80 -11.23 -10.70
N LEU A 13 1.84 -12.08 -9.66
CA LEU A 13 2.79 -11.98 -8.56
C LEU A 13 3.44 -13.35 -8.29
N PRO A 14 4.67 -13.39 -7.75
CA PRO A 14 5.28 -14.64 -7.33
C PRO A 14 4.43 -15.31 -6.24
N SER A 15 4.28 -16.62 -6.34
CA SER A 15 3.71 -17.46 -5.29
C SER A 15 4.73 -18.48 -4.82
N TYR A 16 4.67 -18.85 -3.54
CA TYR A 16 5.51 -19.90 -2.97
C TYR A 16 4.66 -21.14 -2.75
N GLY A 17 4.99 -22.25 -3.42
CA GLY A 17 4.30 -23.52 -3.22
C GLY A 17 4.53 -24.08 -1.81
N SER A 18 3.51 -24.69 -1.23
CA SER A 18 3.57 -25.27 0.13
C SER A 18 4.44 -26.52 0.26
N GLN A 19 4.89 -27.16 -0.83
CA GLN A 19 5.53 -28.48 -0.77
C GLN A 19 6.82 -28.69 -1.56
N ASP A 20 7.27 -27.77 -2.40
CA ASP A 20 8.57 -27.88 -3.08
C ASP A 20 9.01 -26.49 -3.53
N SER A 21 10.32 -26.26 -3.53
CA SER A 21 11.05 -25.00 -3.78
C SER A 21 10.81 -24.31 -5.14
N ARG A 22 9.75 -24.66 -5.88
CA ARG A 22 9.34 -23.97 -7.10
C ARG A 22 8.55 -22.71 -6.75
N THR A 23 9.18 -21.56 -6.94
CA THR A 23 8.49 -20.27 -7.07
C THR A 23 7.58 -20.30 -8.29
N GLY A 24 6.27 -20.31 -8.05
CA GLY A 24 5.26 -20.16 -9.08
C GLY A 24 4.94 -18.69 -9.35
N SER A 25 4.00 -18.44 -10.26
CA SER A 25 3.32 -17.15 -10.36
C SER A 25 1.82 -17.38 -10.23
N CYS A 26 1.14 -16.44 -9.59
CA CYS A 26 -0.31 -16.39 -9.50
C CYS A 26 -0.82 -15.22 -10.32
N LEU A 27 -1.99 -15.39 -10.95
CA LEU A 27 -2.68 -14.30 -11.63
C LEU A 27 -3.38 -13.43 -10.60
N ILE A 28 -3.23 -12.12 -10.77
CA ILE A 28 -3.87 -11.11 -9.94
C ILE A 28 -4.70 -10.16 -10.80
N ASN A 29 -5.66 -9.52 -10.17
CA ASN A 29 -6.40 -8.42 -10.74
C ASN A 29 -6.33 -7.19 -9.83
N ILE A 30 -6.14 -6.02 -10.43
CA ILE A 30 -6.12 -4.74 -9.73
C ILE A 30 -7.30 -3.92 -10.24
N ARG A 31 -8.23 -3.62 -9.34
CA ARG A 31 -9.46 -2.90 -9.68
C ARG A 31 -9.84 -1.91 -8.58
N GLN A 32 -10.78 -1.03 -8.90
CA GLN A 32 -11.36 -0.15 -7.89
C GLN A 32 -11.99 -1.00 -6.77
N MET A 33 -11.72 -0.57 -5.54
CA MET A 33 -12.22 -1.21 -4.33
C MET A 33 -13.73 -0.98 -4.21
N ALA A 34 -14.46 -2.05 -3.98
CA ALA A 34 -15.89 -2.06 -3.74
C ALA A 34 -16.19 -2.26 -2.24
N SER A 35 -17.41 -1.90 -1.82
CA SER A 35 -17.84 -2.13 -0.43
C SER A 35 -17.83 -3.62 -0.04
N ALA A 36 -17.92 -4.54 -1.01
CA ALA A 36 -17.82 -5.97 -0.75
C ALA A 36 -16.39 -6.38 -0.35
N ASP A 37 -15.36 -5.74 -0.89
CA ASP A 37 -13.95 -6.04 -0.60
C ASP A 37 -13.60 -5.68 0.84
N VAL A 38 -14.02 -4.49 1.29
CA VAL A 38 -13.77 -4.04 2.66
C VAL A 38 -14.53 -4.89 3.69
N ARG A 39 -15.76 -5.30 3.38
CA ARG A 39 -16.52 -6.22 4.23
C ARG A 39 -15.88 -7.59 4.29
N TYR A 40 -15.39 -8.09 3.15
CA TYR A 40 -14.64 -9.35 3.10
C TYR A 40 -13.39 -9.25 3.99
N TRP A 41 -12.59 -8.19 3.82
CA TRP A 41 -11.39 -7.96 4.60
C TRP A 41 -11.68 -7.88 6.10
N ASN A 42 -12.65 -7.07 6.51
CA ASN A 42 -13.04 -6.91 7.91
C ASN A 42 -13.55 -8.23 8.53
N ARG A 43 -14.15 -9.12 7.73
CA ARG A 43 -14.68 -10.41 8.20
C ARG A 43 -13.63 -11.53 8.23
N HIS A 44 -12.70 -11.55 7.28
CA HIS A 44 -11.82 -12.71 7.07
C HIS A 44 -10.34 -12.42 7.33
N VAL A 45 -9.87 -11.20 7.05
CA VAL A 45 -8.45 -10.85 7.13
C VAL A 45 -8.14 -10.11 8.44
N GLN A 46 -8.90 -9.05 8.73
CA GLN A 46 -8.66 -8.22 9.92
C GLN A 46 -8.74 -8.99 11.24
N PRO A 47 -9.62 -9.98 11.43
CA PRO A 47 -9.63 -10.79 12.65
C PRO A 47 -8.35 -11.61 12.84
N LEU A 48 -7.76 -12.14 11.75
CA LEU A 48 -6.47 -12.84 11.81
C LEU A 48 -5.36 -11.87 12.22
N ILE A 49 -5.32 -10.68 11.62
CA ILE A 49 -4.34 -9.64 11.98
C ILE A 49 -4.46 -9.30 13.48
N LYS A 50 -5.68 -9.07 13.98
CA LYS A 50 -5.92 -8.75 15.39
C LYS A 50 -5.58 -9.88 16.37
N ALA A 51 -5.69 -11.13 15.93
CA ALA A 51 -5.47 -12.29 16.79
C ALA A 51 -3.99 -12.70 16.86
N LEU A 52 -3.21 -12.43 15.81
CA LEU A 52 -1.87 -12.99 15.63
C LEU A 52 -0.74 -11.95 15.62
N TYR A 53 -1.08 -10.66 15.56
CA TYR A 53 -0.10 -9.59 15.42
C TYR A 53 -0.32 -8.51 16.47
N ASP A 54 0.78 -7.87 16.85
CA ASP A 54 0.83 -6.76 17.80
C ASP A 54 1.22 -5.45 17.10
N GLU A 55 0.89 -4.34 17.74
CA GLU A 55 1.43 -3.03 17.40
C GLU A 55 2.81 -2.84 18.04
N TRP A 56 3.68 -2.06 17.39
CA TRP A 56 4.93 -1.63 18.00
C TRP A 56 4.66 -0.87 19.30
N PRO A 57 5.31 -1.24 20.43
CA PRO A 57 5.06 -0.59 21.70
C PRO A 57 5.40 0.90 21.66
N ALA A 58 4.46 1.75 22.07
CA ALA A 58 4.64 3.20 22.07
C ALA A 58 5.81 3.69 22.95
N SER A 59 6.22 2.89 23.94
CA SER A 59 7.35 3.17 24.82
C SER A 59 8.72 2.88 24.21
N VAL A 60 8.78 2.23 23.05
CA VAL A 60 10.01 1.78 22.42
C VAL A 60 10.31 2.68 21.21
N PRO A 61 11.46 3.37 21.16
CA PRO A 61 11.83 4.16 19.99
C PRO A 61 11.93 3.30 18.73
N VAL A 62 11.30 3.75 17.64
CA VAL A 62 11.22 3.00 16.37
C VAL A 62 12.61 2.73 15.76
N ASP A 63 13.59 3.59 16.02
CA ASP A 63 14.95 3.45 15.50
C ASP A 63 15.81 2.44 16.28
N TRP A 64 15.32 1.88 17.38
CA TRP A 64 16.08 0.91 18.18
C TRP A 64 16.23 -0.42 17.45
N LEU A 65 17.48 -0.86 17.24
CA LEU A 65 17.79 -1.98 16.34
C LEU A 65 17.19 -3.33 16.77
N HIS A 66 17.18 -3.65 18.06
CA HIS A 66 16.73 -4.94 18.59
C HIS A 66 16.20 -4.81 20.02
N PRO A 67 14.98 -4.29 20.22
CA PRO A 67 14.37 -4.33 21.55
C PRO A 67 14.16 -5.80 21.97
N ALA A 68 14.71 -6.16 23.12
CA ALA A 68 14.60 -7.52 23.65
C ALA A 68 13.13 -7.91 23.85
N GLY A 69 12.77 -9.11 23.39
CA GLY A 69 11.42 -9.66 23.57
C GLY A 69 10.38 -9.21 22.54
N ILE A 70 10.75 -8.46 21.50
CA ILE A 70 9.84 -8.10 20.40
C ILE A 70 10.10 -9.00 19.19
N ASP A 71 9.10 -9.76 18.79
CA ASP A 71 9.12 -10.47 17.51
C ASP A 71 8.72 -9.50 16.38
N LEU A 72 9.72 -9.04 15.62
CA LEU A 72 9.50 -8.14 14.47
C LEU A 72 8.59 -8.76 13.39
N GLY A 73 8.53 -10.10 13.30
CA GLY A 73 7.64 -10.81 12.39
C GLY A 73 6.17 -10.57 12.73
N ALA A 74 5.85 -10.56 14.01
CA ALA A 74 4.52 -10.38 14.58
C ALA A 74 4.07 -8.90 14.70
N ILE A 75 4.88 -7.93 14.28
CA ILE A 75 4.48 -6.51 14.29
C ILE A 75 3.80 -6.09 12.99
N ARG A 76 2.65 -5.42 13.12
CA ARG A 76 1.93 -4.78 12.01
C ARG A 76 1.29 -3.45 12.42
N ALA A 77 1.34 -2.47 11.52
CA ALA A 77 0.71 -1.16 11.72
C ALA A 77 -0.82 -1.18 11.60
N ASP A 78 -1.36 -2.16 10.88
CA ASP A 78 -2.79 -2.29 10.58
C ASP A 78 -3.56 -3.13 11.59
N VAL A 79 -2.93 -3.45 12.74
CA VAL A 79 -3.64 -3.98 13.91
C VAL A 79 -4.66 -2.93 14.34
N GLY A 80 -5.92 -3.33 14.45
CA GLY A 80 -7.01 -2.43 14.83
C GLY A 80 -7.60 -1.55 13.72
N TRP A 81 -7.08 -1.57 12.49
CA TRP A 81 -7.68 -0.83 11.39
C TRP A 81 -9.12 -1.30 11.10
N ASP A 82 -9.94 -0.36 10.61
CA ASP A 82 -11.30 -0.60 10.14
C ASP A 82 -11.41 -0.11 8.70
N TRP A 83 -11.36 -1.05 7.76
CA TRP A 83 -11.33 -0.74 6.33
C TRP A 83 -12.64 -0.16 5.81
N GLU A 84 -13.78 -0.42 6.46
CA GLU A 84 -15.04 0.23 6.11
C GLU A 84 -15.00 1.72 6.44
N ARG A 85 -14.46 2.08 7.61
CA ARG A 85 -14.23 3.49 7.98
C ARG A 85 -13.20 4.15 7.07
N ILE A 86 -12.07 3.51 6.81
CA ILE A 86 -11.03 4.03 5.92
C ILE A 86 -11.59 4.29 4.51
N PHE A 87 -12.36 3.35 3.98
CA PHE A 87 -13.00 3.49 2.67
C PHE A 87 -14.05 4.60 2.65
N LEU A 88 -14.83 4.73 3.74
CA LEU A 88 -15.76 5.84 3.89
C LEU A 88 -15.04 7.19 3.96
N LEU A 89 -13.91 7.28 4.67
CA LEU A 89 -13.09 8.50 4.74
C LEU A 89 -12.59 8.94 3.36
N ALA A 90 -12.15 8.00 2.52
CA ALA A 90 -11.78 8.30 1.14
C ALA A 90 -12.95 8.87 0.32
N LYS A 91 -14.16 8.31 0.47
CA LYS A 91 -15.37 8.84 -0.17
C LYS A 91 -15.76 10.22 0.36
N CYS A 92 -15.74 10.41 1.67
CA CYS A 92 -16.03 11.68 2.31
C CYS A 92 -15.05 12.78 1.86
N HIS A 93 -13.76 12.47 1.74
CA HIS A 93 -12.78 13.41 1.20
C HIS A 93 -13.16 13.91 -0.19
N ASN A 94 -13.62 13.01 -1.07
CA ASN A 94 -14.03 13.37 -2.43
C ASN A 94 -15.33 14.19 -2.42
N TYR A 95 -16.29 13.79 -1.58
CA TYR A 95 -17.56 14.50 -1.43
C TYR A 95 -17.37 15.94 -0.95
N LEU A 96 -16.47 16.18 0.01
CA LEU A 96 -16.15 17.51 0.52
C LEU A 96 -15.34 18.37 -0.45
N ARG A 97 -14.94 17.82 -1.61
CA ARG A 97 -14.14 18.50 -2.63
C ARG A 97 -14.75 18.31 -4.02
N PRO A 98 -16.00 18.75 -4.25
CA PRO A 98 -16.72 18.46 -5.50
C PRO A 98 -16.08 19.11 -6.74
N LEU A 99 -15.35 20.21 -6.55
CA LEU A 99 -14.61 20.90 -7.62
C LEU A 99 -13.18 20.34 -7.83
N SER A 100 -12.77 19.33 -7.04
CA SER A 100 -11.46 18.73 -7.21
C SER A 100 -11.37 17.92 -8.50
N SER A 101 -10.24 18.06 -9.17
CA SER A 101 -9.94 17.28 -10.36
C SER A 101 -9.74 15.81 -10.01
N ALA A 102 -9.89 14.89 -10.97
CA ALA A 102 -9.73 13.45 -10.72
C ALA A 102 -8.36 13.08 -10.11
N ARG A 103 -7.32 13.86 -10.41
CA ARG A 103 -5.97 13.73 -9.82
C ARG A 103 -5.90 14.09 -8.34
N GLU A 104 -6.81 14.91 -7.83
CA GLU A 104 -6.83 15.35 -6.42
C GLU A 104 -7.81 14.54 -5.56
N GLN A 105 -8.59 13.66 -6.17
CA GLN A 105 -9.50 12.77 -5.48
C GLN A 105 -8.75 11.58 -4.87
N ALA A 106 -9.25 11.06 -3.76
CA ALA A 106 -8.82 9.79 -3.19
C ALA A 106 -9.40 8.64 -4.01
N HIS A 107 -8.55 7.69 -4.37
CA HIS A 107 -8.91 6.46 -5.07
C HIS A 107 -8.63 5.28 -4.15
N ALA A 108 -9.49 4.28 -4.20
CA ALA A 108 -9.36 3.07 -3.42
C ALA A 108 -9.21 1.88 -4.37
N TRP A 109 -8.16 1.09 -4.20
CA TRP A 109 -7.83 -0.04 -5.06
C TRP A 109 -7.80 -1.34 -4.26
N CYS A 110 -8.28 -2.41 -4.89
CA CYS A 110 -8.21 -3.77 -4.39
C CYS A 110 -7.32 -4.59 -5.33
N LEU A 111 -6.36 -5.30 -4.74
CA LEU A 111 -5.57 -6.33 -5.40
C LEU A 111 -6.16 -7.67 -4.97
N GLU A 112 -6.63 -8.45 -5.94
CA GLU A 112 -7.26 -9.74 -5.72
C GLU A 112 -6.53 -10.86 -6.45
N LEU A 113 -6.55 -12.06 -5.88
CA LEU A 113 -6.17 -13.28 -6.59
C LEU A 113 -7.27 -13.66 -7.56
N SER A 114 -6.90 -13.91 -8.81
CA SER A 114 -7.83 -14.37 -9.83
C SER A 114 -8.19 -15.84 -9.59
N SER A 115 -9.48 -16.14 -9.46
CA SER A 115 -10.01 -17.51 -9.36
C SER A 115 -11.27 -17.64 -10.21
N THR A 116 -11.58 -18.87 -10.65
CA THR A 116 -12.78 -19.20 -11.42
C THR A 116 -14.08 -18.94 -10.65
N SER A 117 -14.02 -19.00 -9.31
CA SER A 117 -15.14 -18.76 -8.40
C SER A 117 -15.30 -17.28 -7.98
N GLY A 118 -14.47 -16.38 -8.50
CA GLY A 118 -14.43 -14.97 -8.12
C GLY A 118 -13.11 -14.57 -7.47
N GLY A 119 -12.82 -13.26 -7.44
CA GLY A 119 -11.56 -12.75 -6.91
C GLY A 119 -11.50 -12.77 -5.39
N ILE A 120 -10.34 -13.13 -4.83
CA ILE A 120 -10.08 -13.11 -3.37
C ILE A 120 -9.21 -11.89 -3.05
N PRO A 121 -9.71 -10.88 -2.31
CA PRO A 121 -8.91 -9.72 -1.91
C PRO A 121 -7.69 -10.13 -1.09
N ILE A 122 -6.51 -9.73 -1.54
CA ILE A 122 -5.23 -9.96 -0.85
C ILE A 122 -4.46 -8.68 -0.55
N GLY A 123 -4.88 -7.54 -1.09
CA GLY A 123 -4.34 -6.23 -0.71
C GLY A 123 -5.33 -5.10 -0.93
N LEU A 124 -5.28 -4.10 -0.07
CA LEU A 124 -6.11 -2.91 -0.12
C LEU A 124 -5.24 -1.64 -0.09
N LEU A 125 -5.62 -0.65 -0.89
CA LEU A 125 -4.93 0.63 -1.01
C LEU A 125 -5.92 1.78 -1.05
N THR A 126 -5.62 2.87 -0.37
CA THR A 126 -6.20 4.19 -0.63
C THR A 126 -5.10 5.22 -0.86
N ALA A 127 -5.23 6.02 -1.91
CA ALA A 127 -4.22 7.00 -2.28
C ALA A 127 -4.83 8.19 -3.02
N VAL A 128 -4.16 9.34 -2.95
CA VAL A 128 -4.50 10.56 -3.72
C VAL A 128 -3.38 10.80 -4.75
N PRO A 129 -3.65 10.80 -6.06
CA PRO A 129 -2.61 10.94 -7.10
C PRO A 129 -1.84 12.26 -7.02
N ALA A 130 -2.49 13.36 -6.64
CA ALA A 130 -1.92 14.69 -6.58
C ALA A 130 -2.31 15.40 -5.28
N TYR A 131 -1.58 15.07 -4.21
CA TYR A 131 -1.72 15.68 -2.89
C TYR A 131 -0.64 16.73 -2.67
N GLY A 132 -0.98 17.85 -2.03
CA GLY A 132 0.00 18.91 -1.72
C GLY A 132 1.14 18.36 -0.86
N SER A 133 2.38 18.41 -1.35
CA SER A 133 3.50 17.70 -0.74
C SER A 133 4.17 18.52 0.38
N PRO A 134 4.39 17.93 1.58
CA PRO A 134 5.19 18.57 2.62
C PRO A 134 6.70 18.50 2.33
N VAL A 135 7.12 17.68 1.37
CA VAL A 135 8.51 17.25 1.16
C VAL A 135 9.32 18.29 0.42
N GLN A 136 8.73 18.85 -0.63
CA GLN A 136 9.45 19.73 -1.55
C GLN A 136 9.48 21.19 -1.08
N GLY A 137 8.74 21.53 -0.03
CA GLY A 137 8.72 22.90 0.53
C GLY A 137 8.13 23.94 -0.42
N ASP A 138 7.60 23.52 -1.57
CA ASP A 138 6.94 24.32 -2.58
C ASP A 138 5.43 23.94 -2.67
N ARG A 139 4.76 24.31 -3.76
CA ARG A 139 3.36 23.95 -4.01
C ARG A 139 3.22 22.70 -4.89
N SER A 140 4.29 21.93 -5.08
CA SER A 140 4.22 20.73 -5.89
C SER A 140 3.27 19.70 -5.26
N LYS A 141 2.68 18.89 -6.13
CA LYS A 141 1.81 17.79 -5.72
C LYS A 141 2.54 16.49 -5.98
N MET A 142 2.42 15.55 -5.06
CA MET A 142 2.94 14.20 -5.18
C MET A 142 1.80 13.21 -4.95
N GLY A 143 1.94 11.97 -5.42
CA GLY A 143 1.03 10.91 -5.02
C GLY A 143 1.16 10.67 -3.52
N PHE A 144 0.06 10.61 -2.80
CA PHE A 144 0.07 10.32 -1.37
C PHE A 144 -0.67 9.02 -1.09
N VAL A 145 0.06 8.01 -0.62
CA VAL A 145 -0.53 6.76 -0.15
C VAL A 145 -1.01 6.96 1.28
N TRP A 146 -2.32 6.87 1.50
CA TRP A 146 -2.94 7.06 2.81
C TRP A 146 -2.91 5.81 3.66
N TYR A 147 -3.40 4.72 3.08
CA TYR A 147 -3.49 3.42 3.73
C TYR A 147 -3.16 2.35 2.72
N LEU A 148 -2.33 1.38 3.11
CA LEU A 148 -2.07 0.17 2.36
C LEU A 148 -1.94 -1.00 3.32
N ALA A 149 -2.52 -2.15 2.97
CA ALA A 149 -2.33 -3.39 3.71
C ALA A 149 -2.32 -4.58 2.76
N ASP A 150 -1.50 -5.57 3.07
CA ASP A 150 -1.46 -6.88 2.44
C ASP A 150 -1.96 -7.97 3.40
N ALA A 151 -2.51 -9.05 2.85
CA ALA A 151 -2.99 -10.16 3.67
C ALA A 151 -1.81 -10.82 4.41
N PRO A 152 -1.97 -11.19 5.69
CA PRO A 152 -0.94 -11.89 6.43
C PRO A 152 -0.76 -13.32 5.90
N ALA A 153 0.39 -13.95 6.17
CA ALA A 153 0.70 -15.29 5.66
C ALA A 153 -0.36 -16.34 6.07
N GLU A 154 -0.90 -16.20 7.28
CA GLU A 154 -1.88 -17.11 7.87
C GLU A 154 -3.24 -17.05 7.17
N PHE A 155 -3.54 -15.94 6.49
CA PHE A 155 -4.73 -15.87 5.64
C PHE A 155 -4.65 -16.87 4.48
N TYR A 156 -3.50 -16.97 3.82
CA TYR A 156 -3.29 -17.93 2.73
C TYR A 156 -3.42 -19.38 3.23
N VAL A 157 -2.84 -19.69 4.39
CA VAL A 157 -2.97 -21.01 5.03
C VAL A 157 -4.44 -21.34 5.33
N THR A 158 -5.17 -20.41 5.93
CA THR A 158 -6.59 -20.58 6.27
C THR A 158 -7.44 -20.84 5.03
N MET A 159 -7.14 -20.12 3.93
CA MET A 159 -7.84 -20.25 2.65
C MET A 159 -7.33 -21.42 1.80
N ARG A 160 -6.31 -22.16 2.25
CA ARG A 160 -5.62 -23.23 1.50
C ARG A 160 -5.11 -22.72 0.14
N LEU A 161 -4.52 -21.53 0.15
CA LEU A 161 -3.90 -20.88 -1.00
C LEU A 161 -2.38 -20.88 -0.83
N ASP A 162 -1.66 -20.85 -1.95
CA ASP A 162 -0.22 -20.59 -1.92
C ASP A 162 0.04 -19.13 -1.49
N PRO A 163 0.97 -18.89 -0.56
CA PRO A 163 1.37 -17.54 -0.17
C PRO A 163 1.85 -16.70 -1.37
N VAL A 164 1.39 -15.45 -1.42
CA VAL A 164 1.71 -14.52 -2.51
C VAL A 164 2.72 -13.48 -2.03
N ALA A 165 3.83 -13.34 -2.77
CA ALA A 165 4.91 -12.44 -2.43
C ALA A 165 4.70 -11.04 -3.00
N GLY A 166 5.16 -10.02 -2.26
CA GLY A 166 5.32 -8.68 -2.80
C GLY A 166 4.01 -7.90 -3.02
N VAL A 167 2.91 -8.30 -2.36
CA VAL A 167 1.62 -7.62 -2.44
C VAL A 167 1.73 -6.16 -2.04
N ALA A 168 2.37 -5.84 -0.91
CA ALA A 168 2.57 -4.44 -0.48
C ALA A 168 3.36 -3.61 -1.50
N ARG A 169 4.38 -4.19 -2.15
CA ARG A 169 5.13 -3.52 -3.23
C ARG A 169 4.26 -3.28 -4.47
N ALA A 170 3.41 -4.25 -4.81
CA ALA A 170 2.44 -4.11 -5.90
C ALA A 170 1.40 -3.01 -5.63
N LEU A 171 1.01 -2.79 -4.37
CA LEU A 171 0.14 -1.67 -3.99
C LEU A 171 0.85 -0.32 -4.11
N ILE A 172 2.14 -0.24 -3.76
CA ILE A 172 2.95 0.99 -4.01
C ILE A 172 3.06 1.24 -5.51
N ASP A 173 3.34 0.20 -6.31
CA ASP A 173 3.35 0.28 -7.77
C ASP A 173 2.02 0.79 -8.32
N THR A 174 0.90 0.26 -7.81
CA THR A 174 -0.45 0.70 -8.16
C THR A 174 -0.64 2.20 -7.92
N ALA A 175 -0.17 2.72 -6.79
CA ALA A 175 -0.25 4.15 -6.48
C ALA A 175 0.60 5.00 -7.45
N ILE A 176 1.79 4.53 -7.83
CA ILE A 176 2.68 5.21 -8.78
C ILE A 176 2.07 5.18 -10.19
N GLN A 177 1.58 4.03 -10.66
CA GLN A 177 0.92 3.87 -11.96
C GLN A 177 -0.33 4.75 -12.06
N MET A 178 -1.13 4.82 -10.99
CA MET A 178 -2.28 5.72 -10.92
C MET A 178 -1.88 7.19 -11.17
N ARG A 179 -0.75 7.62 -10.60
CA ARG A 179 -0.26 8.98 -10.80
C ARG A 179 0.33 9.19 -12.19
N LEU A 180 1.12 8.23 -12.70
CA LEU A 180 1.62 8.24 -14.07
C LEU A 180 0.49 8.39 -15.09
N ASP A 181 -0.62 7.68 -14.88
CA ASP A 181 -1.78 7.73 -15.77
C ASP A 181 -2.47 9.10 -15.81
N LEU A 182 -2.40 9.86 -14.72
CA LEU A 182 -3.13 11.12 -14.52
C LEU A 182 -2.27 12.38 -14.73
N ASP A 183 -1.00 12.35 -14.30
CA ASP A 183 -0.11 13.52 -14.30
C ASP A 183 1.24 13.25 -15.03
N ASN A 184 1.44 12.07 -15.61
CA ASN A 184 2.72 11.64 -16.23
C ASN A 184 3.94 11.84 -15.32
N ASP A 185 3.74 11.66 -14.01
CA ASP A 185 4.75 11.79 -12.98
C ASP A 185 4.63 10.63 -11.99
N ALA A 186 5.76 10.05 -11.59
CA ALA A 186 5.83 8.87 -10.71
C ALA A 186 6.17 9.22 -9.26
N SER A 187 6.24 10.50 -8.90
CA SER A 187 6.62 10.90 -7.55
C SER A 187 5.52 10.58 -6.54
N VAL A 188 5.87 9.86 -5.48
CA VAL A 188 4.92 9.45 -4.43
C VAL A 188 5.55 9.61 -3.06
N PHE A 189 4.71 9.80 -2.04
CA PHE A 189 5.11 9.74 -0.65
C PHE A 189 4.05 9.04 0.18
N LEU A 190 4.46 8.63 1.38
CA LEU A 190 3.59 7.95 2.33
C LEU A 190 4.02 8.24 3.76
N HIS A 191 3.12 7.95 4.69
CA HIS A 191 3.39 7.91 6.12
C HIS A 191 3.60 6.45 6.54
N ALA A 192 4.73 6.17 7.17
CA ALA A 192 4.97 4.92 7.88
C ALA A 192 4.46 5.09 9.31
N ASP A 193 3.35 4.45 9.63
CA ASP A 193 2.76 4.52 10.97
C ASP A 193 3.78 3.98 12.00
N PRO A 194 4.09 4.72 13.08
CA PRO A 194 5.03 4.27 14.10
C PRO A 194 4.64 2.93 14.73
N LYS A 195 3.36 2.54 14.70
CA LYS A 195 2.87 1.23 15.15
C LYS A 195 3.40 0.06 14.32
N GLY A 196 3.85 0.30 13.09
CA GLY A 196 4.51 -0.74 12.28
C GLY A 196 5.99 -0.93 12.63
N GLY A 197 6.52 -0.08 13.51
CA GLY A 197 7.88 -0.19 14.01
C GLY A 197 8.95 -0.09 12.92
N ARG A 198 10.12 -0.63 13.25
CA ARG A 198 11.30 -0.62 12.38
C ARG A 198 11.08 -1.36 11.05
N LYS A 199 10.24 -2.39 11.04
CA LYS A 199 9.89 -3.18 9.84
C LYS A 199 9.39 -2.31 8.70
N LEU A 200 8.61 -1.26 8.98
CA LEU A 200 8.17 -0.32 7.95
C LEU A 200 9.31 0.55 7.41
N ILE A 201 10.24 0.97 8.27
CA ILE A 201 11.41 1.74 7.85
C ILE A 201 12.26 0.92 6.87
N GLU A 202 12.56 -0.33 7.22
CA GLU A 202 13.33 -1.26 6.37
C GLU A 202 12.56 -1.57 5.08
N PHE A 203 11.25 -1.82 5.19
CA PHE A 203 10.43 -2.11 4.02
C PHE A 203 10.40 -0.93 3.03
N TYR A 204 10.10 0.29 3.46
CA TYR A 204 10.03 1.44 2.56
C TYR A 204 11.41 1.91 2.11
N GLY A 205 12.38 1.98 3.03
CA GLY A 205 13.73 2.44 2.73
C GLY A 205 14.52 1.47 1.87
N GLU A 206 14.64 0.22 2.32
CA GLU A 206 15.58 -0.74 1.74
C GLU A 206 14.93 -1.58 0.64
N ARG A 207 13.68 -2.04 0.85
CA ARG A 207 13.01 -2.93 -0.11
C ARG A 207 12.27 -2.18 -1.21
N CYS A 208 11.80 -0.96 -0.94
CA CYS A 208 11.16 -0.12 -1.94
C CYS A 208 12.11 0.95 -2.50
N GLY A 209 13.21 1.28 -1.82
CA GLY A 209 14.13 2.33 -2.27
C GLY A 209 13.60 3.74 -2.07
N MET A 210 12.71 3.94 -1.09
CA MET A 210 12.18 5.27 -0.76
C MET A 210 13.13 6.05 0.14
N THR A 211 13.22 7.36 -0.07
CA THR A 211 14.00 8.25 0.78
C THR A 211 13.19 8.65 2.01
N ARG A 212 13.76 8.42 3.20
CA ARG A 212 13.16 8.83 4.49
C ARG A 212 13.28 10.35 4.70
N ILE A 213 12.20 11.00 5.07
CA ILE A 213 12.12 12.45 5.27
C ILE A 213 12.43 12.77 6.73
N ARG A 214 13.65 13.26 6.98
CA ARG A 214 14.09 13.63 8.33
C ARG A 214 13.55 14.99 8.77
N ASN A 215 13.51 15.95 7.87
CA ASN A 215 13.15 17.34 8.18
C ASN A 215 12.02 17.80 7.25
N PRO A 216 10.75 17.45 7.56
CA PRO A 216 9.63 17.87 6.73
C PRO A 216 9.45 19.39 6.81
N LYS A 217 9.42 20.06 5.66
CA LYS A 217 9.47 21.54 5.58
C LYS A 217 8.11 22.21 5.80
N ARG A 218 6.99 21.49 5.62
CA ARG A 218 5.62 22.04 5.65
C ARG A 218 4.61 21.05 6.24
N TYR A 219 3.47 21.58 6.69
CA TYR A 219 2.31 20.79 7.09
C TYR A 219 1.78 19.92 5.93
N ILE A 220 1.29 18.71 6.24
CA ILE A 220 0.62 17.83 5.27
C ILE A 220 -0.81 18.31 5.05
N SER A 221 -1.46 18.70 6.13
CA SER A 221 -2.76 19.36 6.13
C SER A 221 -2.80 20.34 7.31
N PRO A 222 -3.76 21.28 7.35
CA PRO A 222 -3.91 22.21 8.48
C PRO A 222 -3.96 21.52 9.85
N CYS A 223 -4.45 20.27 9.89
CA CYS A 223 -4.63 19.49 11.12
C CYS A 223 -3.54 18.41 11.32
N ARG A 224 -2.59 18.25 10.40
CA ARG A 224 -1.57 17.19 10.46
C ARG A 224 -0.18 17.75 10.29
N ARG A 225 0.56 17.79 11.40
CA ARG A 225 1.99 18.06 11.39
C ARG A 225 2.75 16.79 10.97
N PRO A 226 3.66 16.86 9.98
CA PRO A 226 4.53 15.73 9.71
C PRO A 226 5.51 15.54 10.87
N MET A 227 5.59 14.32 11.37
CA MET A 227 6.61 13.93 12.32
C MET A 227 7.91 13.58 11.57
N PRO A 228 9.07 14.11 12.01
CA PRO A 228 10.38 13.72 11.51
C PRO A 228 10.56 12.20 11.45
N GLY A 229 11.02 11.68 10.31
CA GLY A 229 11.36 10.27 10.15
C GLY A 229 10.18 9.32 9.94
N GLU A 230 8.94 9.79 9.95
CA GLU A 230 7.77 8.91 9.69
C GLU A 230 7.29 8.96 8.24
N TYR A 231 7.92 9.76 7.37
CA TYR A 231 7.51 9.88 5.98
C TYR A 231 8.59 9.40 5.04
N PHE A 232 8.16 8.79 3.94
CA PHE A 232 9.02 8.27 2.89
C PHE A 232 8.55 8.79 1.55
N TYR A 233 9.46 9.08 0.63
CA TYR A 233 9.11 9.52 -0.72
C TYR A 233 10.00 8.91 -1.80
N MET A 234 9.48 8.88 -3.01
CA MET A 234 10.21 8.73 -4.26
C MET A 234 9.95 9.98 -5.11
N ASP A 235 10.99 10.50 -5.74
CA ASP A 235 10.81 11.44 -6.85
C ASP A 235 10.37 10.68 -8.13
N ASP A 236 10.13 11.41 -9.22
CA ASP A 236 9.70 10.81 -10.49
C ASP A 236 10.69 9.75 -10.99
N GLN A 237 11.99 10.02 -10.90
CA GLN A 237 13.01 9.11 -11.39
C GLN A 237 13.05 7.81 -10.57
N ALA A 238 13.06 7.91 -9.24
CA ALA A 238 13.03 6.76 -8.34
C ALA A 238 11.73 5.95 -8.50
N GLY A 239 10.58 6.63 -8.62
CA GLY A 239 9.28 5.99 -8.83
C GLY A 239 9.24 5.17 -10.12
N ARG A 240 9.74 5.73 -11.24
CA ARG A 240 9.84 5.01 -12.52
C ARG A 240 10.75 3.80 -12.43
N ARG A 241 11.92 3.93 -11.78
CA ARG A 241 12.84 2.80 -11.57
C ARG A 241 12.19 1.70 -10.74
N PHE A 242 11.48 2.06 -9.66
CA PHE A 242 10.75 1.11 -8.84
C PHE A 242 9.72 0.33 -9.68
N CYS A 243 8.88 1.03 -10.45
CA CYS A 243 7.88 0.41 -11.31
C CYS A 243 8.49 -0.52 -12.38
N ALA A 244 9.65 -0.15 -12.93
CA ALA A 244 10.35 -0.95 -13.94
C ALA A 244 10.79 -2.31 -13.39
N THR A 245 11.01 -2.46 -12.08
CA THR A 245 11.31 -3.76 -11.46
C THR A 245 10.15 -4.76 -11.54
N HIS A 246 8.97 -4.31 -11.98
CA HIS A 246 7.77 -5.11 -12.10
C HIS A 246 7.28 -5.27 -13.55
N ASP A 247 8.00 -4.73 -14.55
CA ASP A 247 7.51 -4.68 -15.93
C ASP A 247 7.28 -6.08 -16.56
N ASP A 248 8.12 -7.06 -16.23
CA ASP A 248 7.96 -8.46 -16.67
C ASP A 248 6.64 -9.10 -16.19
N ARG A 249 6.01 -8.53 -15.16
CA ARG A 249 4.76 -9.04 -14.56
C ARG A 249 3.50 -8.32 -15.05
N ARG A 250 3.65 -7.36 -15.97
CA ARG A 250 2.53 -6.63 -16.61
C ARG A 250 2.05 -7.30 -17.88
N LEU A 251 2.92 -8.11 -18.50
CA LEU A 251 2.62 -8.88 -19.69
C LEU A 251 2.05 -10.24 -19.25
N VAL A 252 0.90 -10.62 -19.80
CA VAL A 252 0.49 -12.03 -19.76
C VAL A 252 1.22 -12.66 -20.94
N TRP A 253 2.14 -13.59 -20.69
CA TRP A 253 2.59 -14.48 -21.74
C TRP A 253 1.39 -15.37 -22.07
N GLU A 254 0.69 -15.07 -23.16
CA GLU A 254 -0.21 -16.05 -23.79
C GLU A 254 0.68 -17.18 -24.30
N SER A 255 0.83 -18.22 -23.49
CA SER A 255 1.43 -19.51 -23.89
C SER A 255 0.38 -20.41 -24.49
#